data_AF-A0A970Z3T0-F1
#
_entry.id   AF-A0A970Z3T0-F1
#
_cell.length_a   1.000
_cell.length_b   1.000
_cell.length_c   1.000
_cell.angle_alpha   90.00
_cell.angle_beta   90.00
_cell.angle_gamma   90.00
#
_symmetry.space_group_name_H-M   'P 1'
#
loop_
_entity.id
_entity.type
_entity.pdbx_description
1 polymer ?
#
loop_
_entity_poly.entity_id
_entity_poly.type
_entity_poly.pdbx_seq_one_letter_code
_entity_poly.pdbx_strand_id
1 'polypeptide(L)'
;MNLIPSGRAAGGPTRDDAGVSLVELLISMILVSVLGTMIVTTFIQGANAAYDSDARTADTQQAKILTENTSRMLRLAVDPDGTGALTPFEVATPDEVVFYAADGNRSGAPSADTPPSKVRIYRDGDVLKMNVKTAVVVGATTSWPGTGNTRTIGTGVANGSLPMFTYLAAGDIGVDADGVAVTSLDNVDGTLASGALGDVEAVEIWVKVATKSTTRSIGTTAVTRVTLLNQ
;
A
#
# COMPACT_ATOMS: atom_id res chain seq x y z
N MET A 1 -45.93 88.02 -29.01
CA MET A 1 -44.67 87.76 -28.28
C MET A 1 -44.91 86.51 -27.46
N ASN A 2 -44.09 85.48 -27.70
CA ASN A 2 -44.36 84.06 -27.43
C ASN A 2 -44.23 83.70 -25.95
N LEU A 3 -45.21 82.99 -25.41
CA LEU A 3 -45.16 82.37 -24.07
C LEU A 3 -44.39 81.04 -24.17
N ILE A 4 -43.29 80.93 -23.44
CA ILE A 4 -42.51 79.68 -23.29
C ILE A 4 -43.23 78.79 -22.25
N PRO A 5 -43.65 77.55 -22.59
CA PRO A 5 -44.30 76.67 -21.64
C PRO A 5 -43.27 76.01 -20.71
N SER A 6 -43.53 76.08 -19.41
CA SER A 6 -42.80 75.39 -18.36
C SER A 6 -42.97 73.87 -18.49
N GLY A 7 -41.89 73.21 -18.87
CA GLY A 7 -41.80 71.76 -19.00
C GLY A 7 -41.86 71.06 -17.65
N ARG A 8 -43.05 70.50 -17.37
CA ARG A 8 -43.30 69.13 -16.89
C ARG A 8 -42.32 68.58 -15.84
N ALA A 9 -42.78 68.57 -14.58
CA ALA A 9 -42.18 67.84 -13.49
C ALA A 9 -41.96 66.36 -13.84
N ALA A 10 -40.73 65.89 -13.61
CA ALA A 10 -40.38 64.49 -13.58
C ALA A 10 -41.07 63.83 -12.38
N GLY A 11 -42.23 63.21 -12.62
CA GLY A 11 -42.80 62.22 -11.72
C GLY A 11 -41.93 60.97 -11.79
N GLY A 12 -40.92 60.89 -10.92
CA GLY A 12 -40.19 59.65 -10.70
C GLY A 12 -41.16 58.57 -10.21
N PRO A 13 -41.01 57.31 -10.64
CA PRO A 13 -41.88 56.23 -10.19
C PRO A 13 -41.90 56.20 -8.67
N THR A 14 -43.07 56.42 -8.09
CA THR A 14 -43.35 56.16 -6.68
C THR A 14 -43.03 54.69 -6.45
N ARG A 15 -41.93 54.42 -5.75
CA ARG A 15 -41.65 53.09 -5.24
C ARG A 15 -42.78 52.76 -4.28
N ASP A 16 -43.59 51.77 -4.65
CA ASP A 16 -44.55 51.18 -3.72
C ASP A 16 -43.72 50.55 -2.59
N ASP A 17 -43.67 51.23 -1.45
CA ASP A 17 -43.21 50.67 -0.18
C ASP A 17 -44.28 49.68 0.32
N ALA A 18 -44.47 48.60 -0.43
CA ALA A 18 -45.20 47.44 0.05
C ALA A 18 -44.33 46.79 1.13
N GLY A 19 -44.60 47.14 2.40
CA GLY A 19 -43.89 46.58 3.55
C GLY A 19 -43.91 45.05 3.52
N VAL A 20 -42.76 44.44 3.79
CA VAL A 20 -42.59 42.98 3.84
C VAL A 20 -43.59 42.40 4.85
N SER A 21 -44.43 41.46 4.40
CA SER A 21 -45.38 40.83 5.31
C SER A 21 -44.66 39.91 6.30
N LEU A 22 -45.16 39.79 7.53
CA LEU A 22 -44.58 38.93 8.56
C LEU A 22 -44.45 37.46 8.07
N VAL A 23 -45.42 37.01 7.27
CA VAL A 23 -45.43 35.67 6.66
C VAL A 23 -44.29 35.51 5.66
N GLU A 24 -44.00 36.53 4.85
CA GLU A 24 -42.91 36.52 3.87
C GLU A 24 -41.53 36.45 4.53
N LEU A 25 -41.35 37.12 5.67
CA LEU A 25 -40.13 37.01 6.48
C LEU A 25 -39.97 35.61 7.06
N LEU A 26 -41.05 35.00 7.57
CA LEU A 26 -41.01 33.64 8.13
C LEU A 26 -40.66 32.60 7.06
N ILE A 27 -41.27 32.69 5.86
CA ILE A 27 -40.94 31.82 4.74
C ILE A 27 -39.48 32.01 4.32
N SER A 28 -39.00 33.25 4.27
CA SER A 28 -37.61 33.56 3.94
C SER A 28 -36.63 32.92 4.93
N MET A 29 -36.90 32.97 6.23
CA MET A 29 -36.06 32.33 7.24
C MET A 29 -36.01 30.80 7.07
N ILE A 30 -37.15 30.17 6.79
CA ILE A 30 -37.20 28.72 6.53
C ILE A 30 -36.39 28.39 5.28
N LEU A 31 -36.58 29.11 4.19
CA LEU A 31 -35.84 28.88 2.94
C LEU A 31 -34.34 29.08 3.12
N VAL A 32 -33.90 30.12 3.83
CA VAL A 32 -32.49 30.35 4.15
C VAL A 32 -31.93 29.22 5.02
N SER A 33 -32.70 28.70 5.99
CA SER A 33 -32.25 27.58 6.82
C SER A 33 -32.08 26.30 6.01
N VAL A 34 -33.02 25.98 5.11
CA VAL A 34 -32.94 24.81 4.24
C VAL A 34 -31.76 24.96 3.28
N LEU A 35 -31.60 26.12 2.65
CA LEU A 35 -30.48 26.40 1.76
C LEU A 35 -29.13 26.35 2.49
N GLY A 36 -29.07 26.88 3.72
CA GLY A 36 -27.89 26.81 4.58
C GLY A 36 -27.50 25.36 4.91
N THR A 37 -28.46 24.52 5.29
CA THR A 37 -28.20 23.10 5.55
C THR A 37 -27.74 22.34 4.29
N MET A 38 -28.32 22.64 3.12
CA MET A 38 -27.87 22.05 1.85
C MET A 38 -26.43 22.44 1.50
N ILE A 39 -26.04 23.70 1.73
CA ILE A 39 -24.67 24.15 1.48
C ILE A 39 -23.68 23.47 2.43
N VAL A 40 -23.99 23.42 3.73
CA VAL A 40 -23.11 22.80 4.75
C VAL A 40 -22.93 21.30 4.48
N THR A 41 -24.02 20.59 4.16
CA THR A 41 -23.95 19.16 3.86
C THR A 41 -23.15 18.88 2.60
N THR A 42 -23.35 19.67 1.53
CA THR A 42 -22.57 19.57 0.30
C THR A 42 -21.09 19.84 0.54
N PHE A 43 -20.77 20.86 1.34
CA PHE A 43 -19.39 21.19 1.71
C PHE A 43 -18.71 20.05 2.48
N ILE A 44 -19.39 19.47 3.48
CA ILE A 44 -18.86 18.34 4.27
C ILE A 44 -18.64 17.13 3.36
N GLN A 45 -19.57 16.82 2.46
CA GLN A 45 -19.40 15.73 1.51
C GLN A 45 -18.22 15.96 0.55
N GLY A 46 -18.07 17.19 0.05
CA GLY A 46 -16.94 17.56 -0.80
C GLY A 46 -15.60 17.45 -0.08
N ALA A 47 -15.52 17.93 1.16
CA ALA A 47 -14.33 17.81 1.99
C ALA A 47 -13.97 16.34 2.27
N ASN A 48 -14.95 15.51 2.66
CA ASN A 48 -14.74 14.09 2.90
C ASN A 48 -14.28 13.35 1.63
N ALA A 49 -14.84 13.69 0.47
CA ALA A 49 -14.42 13.10 -0.81
C ALA A 49 -12.97 13.45 -1.16
N ALA A 50 -12.53 14.69 -0.88
CA ALA A 50 -11.14 15.09 -1.07
C ALA A 50 -10.20 14.32 -0.12
N TYR A 51 -10.55 14.22 1.17
CA TYR A 51 -9.76 13.46 2.14
C TYR A 51 -9.66 11.96 1.79
N ASP A 52 -10.75 11.34 1.34
CA ASP A 52 -10.75 9.95 0.90
C ASP A 52 -9.88 9.75 -0.35
N SER A 53 -9.89 10.72 -1.27
CA SER A 53 -9.04 10.70 -2.48
C SER A 53 -7.55 10.80 -2.14
N ASP A 54 -7.19 11.70 -1.22
CA ASP A 54 -5.81 11.87 -0.76
C ASP A 54 -5.33 10.63 -0.02
N ALA A 55 -6.15 10.06 0.86
CA ALA A 55 -5.83 8.83 1.59
C ALA A 55 -5.60 7.64 0.64
N ARG A 56 -6.45 7.45 -0.38
CA ARG A 56 -6.27 6.40 -1.40
C ARG A 56 -4.98 6.58 -2.19
N THR A 57 -4.63 7.83 -2.51
CA THR A 57 -3.38 8.15 -3.23
C THR A 57 -2.18 7.80 -2.37
N ALA A 58 -2.19 8.17 -1.09
CA ALA A 58 -1.14 7.83 -0.14
C ALA A 58 -1.01 6.31 0.06
N ASP A 59 -2.12 5.60 0.26
CA ASP A 59 -2.14 4.14 0.42
C ASP A 59 -1.60 3.42 -0.83
N THR A 60 -1.94 3.93 -2.03
CA THR A 60 -1.44 3.37 -3.30
C THR A 60 0.07 3.57 -3.45
N GLN A 61 0.58 4.76 -3.13
CA GLN A 61 2.03 5.03 -3.17
C GLN A 61 2.77 4.16 -2.16
N GLN A 62 2.23 4.05 -0.94
CA GLN A 62 2.80 3.23 0.10
C GLN A 62 2.82 1.75 -0.28
N ALA A 63 1.72 1.21 -0.83
CA ALA A 63 1.64 -0.17 -1.28
C ALA A 63 2.67 -0.47 -2.40
N LYS A 64 2.89 0.48 -3.32
CA LYS A 64 3.96 0.38 -4.34
C LYS A 64 5.35 0.36 -3.72
N ILE A 65 5.66 1.27 -2.80
CA ILE A 65 6.96 1.33 -2.13
C ILE A 65 7.23 0.02 -1.37
N LEU A 66 6.24 -0.49 -0.65
CA LEU A 66 6.35 -1.75 0.09
C LEU A 66 6.61 -2.93 -0.86
N THR A 67 5.82 -3.08 -1.92
CA THR A 67 5.97 -4.17 -2.89
C THR A 67 7.28 -4.06 -3.68
N GLU A 68 7.72 -2.88 -4.09
CA GLU A 68 8.98 -2.66 -4.80
C GLU A 68 10.21 -2.96 -3.93
N ASN A 69 10.23 -2.53 -2.67
CA ASN A 69 11.35 -2.81 -1.77
C ASN A 69 11.46 -4.30 -1.45
N THR A 70 10.32 -4.94 -1.13
CA THR A 70 10.27 -6.38 -0.82
C THR A 70 10.64 -7.21 -2.04
N SER A 71 10.06 -6.91 -3.22
CA SER A 71 10.38 -7.64 -4.45
C SER A 71 11.83 -7.45 -4.90
N ARG A 72 12.39 -6.24 -4.76
CA ARG A 72 13.80 -5.98 -5.08
C ARG A 72 14.72 -6.87 -4.26
N MET A 73 14.48 -7.01 -2.96
CA MET A 73 15.32 -7.86 -2.13
C MET A 73 15.13 -9.35 -2.46
N LEU A 74 13.90 -9.80 -2.68
CA LEU A 74 13.63 -11.20 -3.04
C LEU A 74 14.27 -11.61 -4.38
N ARG A 75 14.38 -10.70 -5.34
CA ARG A 75 15.12 -10.96 -6.59
C ARG A 75 16.61 -11.24 -6.37
N LEU A 76 17.16 -10.84 -5.23
CA LEU A 76 18.55 -11.10 -4.87
C LEU A 76 18.72 -12.41 -4.09
N ALA A 77 17.63 -13.16 -3.86
CA ALA A 77 17.71 -14.44 -3.18
C ALA A 77 18.65 -15.39 -3.93
N VAL A 78 19.51 -16.07 -3.18
CA VAL A 78 20.51 -16.99 -3.72
C VAL A 78 20.82 -18.07 -2.69
N ASP A 79 21.28 -19.23 -3.15
CA ASP A 79 21.93 -20.19 -2.28
C ASP A 79 23.22 -19.57 -1.69
N PRO A 80 23.36 -19.50 -0.37
CA PRO A 80 24.50 -18.86 0.26
C PRO A 80 25.85 -19.60 0.07
N ASP A 81 25.83 -20.89 -0.23
CA ASP A 81 27.06 -21.67 -0.48
C ASP A 81 27.32 -21.91 -1.98
N GLY A 82 26.29 -21.72 -2.82
CA GLY A 82 26.37 -21.87 -4.28
C GLY A 82 26.60 -23.32 -4.74
N THR A 83 26.42 -24.30 -3.85
CA THR A 83 26.60 -25.73 -4.12
C THR A 83 25.28 -26.49 -4.26
N GLY A 84 24.16 -25.84 -3.98
CA GLY A 84 22.82 -26.42 -3.89
C GLY A 84 22.57 -27.14 -2.57
N ALA A 85 23.52 -27.12 -1.62
CA ALA A 85 23.37 -27.81 -0.34
C ALA A 85 22.50 -27.01 0.64
N LEU A 86 22.48 -25.68 0.51
CA LEU A 86 21.59 -24.80 1.24
C LEU A 86 20.49 -24.24 0.33
N THR A 87 19.28 -24.16 0.88
CA THR A 87 18.15 -23.56 0.19
C THR A 87 18.21 -22.03 0.27
N PRO A 88 17.79 -21.29 -0.77
CA PRO A 88 17.75 -19.82 -0.73
C PRO A 88 16.90 -19.27 0.43
N PHE A 89 15.88 -20.02 0.85
CA PHE A 89 15.01 -19.70 1.98
C PHE A 89 15.34 -20.53 3.21
N GLU A 90 15.22 -19.90 4.38
CA GLU A 90 15.28 -20.56 5.70
C GLU A 90 13.92 -20.57 6.39
N VAL A 91 13.13 -19.50 6.21
CA VAL A 91 11.77 -19.38 6.76
C VAL A 91 10.86 -18.85 5.67
N ALA A 92 9.73 -19.52 5.47
CA ALA A 92 8.72 -19.14 4.50
C ALA A 92 7.33 -19.29 5.14
N THR A 93 6.82 -18.19 5.68
CA THR A 93 5.52 -18.12 6.37
C THR A 93 4.67 -17.00 5.75
N PRO A 94 3.36 -16.94 6.01
CA PRO A 94 2.49 -15.92 5.43
C PRO A 94 2.90 -14.48 5.66
N ASP A 95 3.53 -14.18 6.81
CA ASP A 95 3.83 -12.82 7.26
C ASP A 95 5.33 -12.56 7.45
N GLU A 96 6.15 -13.58 7.25
CA GLU A 96 7.59 -13.53 7.44
C GLU A 96 8.31 -14.42 6.42
N VAL A 97 9.34 -13.86 5.79
CA VAL A 97 10.27 -14.57 4.93
C VAL A 97 11.70 -14.30 5.38
N VAL A 98 12.50 -15.37 5.50
CA VAL A 98 13.94 -15.32 5.77
C VAL A 98 14.67 -16.01 4.64
N PHE A 99 15.59 -15.31 4.00
CA PHE A 99 16.33 -15.80 2.85
C PHE A 99 17.75 -15.22 2.82
N TYR A 100 18.60 -15.82 2.00
CA TYR A 100 19.96 -15.36 1.77
C TYR A 100 20.01 -14.53 0.50
N ALA A 101 20.65 -13.36 0.56
CA ALA A 101 20.69 -12.41 -0.54
C ALA A 101 22.14 -12.07 -0.92
N ALA A 102 22.43 -12.03 -2.21
CA ALA A 102 23.70 -11.55 -2.76
C ALA A 102 23.81 -10.01 -2.72
N ASP A 103 23.40 -9.37 -1.61
CA ASP A 103 23.40 -7.92 -1.45
C ASP A 103 24.85 -7.40 -1.41
N GLY A 104 25.21 -6.56 -2.39
CA GLY A 104 26.57 -6.08 -2.62
C GLY A 104 27.32 -6.78 -3.76
N ASN A 105 26.82 -7.93 -4.24
CA ASN A 105 27.48 -8.66 -5.31
C ASN A 105 26.80 -8.41 -6.67
N ARG A 106 27.40 -7.51 -7.46
CA ARG A 106 26.88 -7.15 -8.79
C ARG A 106 27.03 -8.25 -9.84
N SER A 107 27.84 -9.29 -9.61
CA SER A 107 27.99 -10.41 -10.56
C SER A 107 26.91 -11.48 -10.40
N GLY A 108 26.06 -11.39 -9.37
CA GLY A 108 24.92 -12.29 -9.16
C GLY A 108 25.25 -13.62 -8.49
N ALA A 109 26.53 -13.94 -8.27
CA ALA A 109 26.96 -15.19 -7.64
C ALA A 109 27.82 -14.93 -6.40
N PRO A 110 27.47 -15.45 -5.20
CA PRO A 110 28.19 -15.20 -3.96
C PRO A 110 29.68 -15.55 -4.09
N SER A 111 30.53 -14.77 -3.42
CA SER A 111 31.98 -14.97 -3.40
C SER A 111 32.53 -14.79 -1.99
N ALA A 112 33.73 -15.29 -1.74
CA ALA A 112 34.41 -15.10 -0.46
C ALA A 112 34.62 -13.61 -0.13
N ASP A 113 34.83 -12.78 -1.15
CA ASP A 113 35.04 -11.33 -1.01
C ASP A 113 33.73 -10.56 -0.80
N THR A 114 32.59 -11.15 -1.17
CA THR A 114 31.27 -10.52 -1.03
C THR A 114 30.26 -11.57 -0.59
N PRO A 115 30.31 -11.95 0.70
CA PRO A 115 29.50 -13.05 1.19
C PRO A 115 28.03 -12.62 1.29
N PRO A 116 27.10 -13.57 1.12
CA PRO A 116 25.66 -13.28 1.10
C PRO A 116 25.17 -12.79 2.46
N SER A 117 24.21 -11.87 2.46
CA SER A 117 23.55 -11.40 3.68
C SER A 117 22.29 -12.22 3.97
N LYS A 118 22.00 -12.47 5.24
CA LYS A 118 20.73 -13.07 5.67
C LYS A 118 19.70 -11.96 5.87
N VAL A 119 18.63 -12.01 5.09
CA VAL A 119 17.57 -11.01 5.06
C VAL A 119 16.30 -11.62 5.65
N ARG A 120 15.69 -10.90 6.59
CA ARG A 120 14.40 -11.23 7.19
C ARG A 120 13.42 -10.09 6.93
N ILE A 121 12.35 -10.36 6.19
CA ILE A 121 11.25 -9.41 5.97
C ILE A 121 10.04 -9.94 6.73
N TYR A 122 9.48 -9.13 7.62
CA TYR A 122 8.39 -9.56 8.50
C TYR A 122 7.44 -8.42 8.83
N ARG A 123 6.16 -8.76 9.03
CA ARG A 123 5.17 -7.84 9.56
C ARG A 123 5.20 -7.84 11.09
N ASP A 124 5.25 -6.64 11.67
CA ASP A 124 5.15 -6.39 13.11
C ASP A 124 4.00 -5.41 13.36
N GLY A 125 2.81 -5.95 13.64
CA GLY A 125 1.58 -5.16 13.71
C GLY A 125 1.24 -4.54 12.34
N ASP A 126 1.17 -3.20 12.30
CA ASP A 126 0.91 -2.44 11.07
C ASP A 126 2.19 -1.97 10.35
N VAL A 127 3.35 -2.48 10.75
CA VAL A 127 4.65 -2.10 10.21
C VAL A 127 5.30 -3.27 9.49
N LEU A 128 5.81 -3.02 8.27
CA LEU A 128 6.67 -3.97 7.58
C LEU A 128 8.14 -3.64 7.88
N LYS A 129 8.86 -4.61 8.41
CA LYS A 129 10.27 -4.47 8.80
C LYS A 129 11.17 -5.38 7.97
N MET A 130 12.41 -4.94 7.83
CA MET A 130 13.50 -5.69 7.20
C MET A 130 14.68 -5.71 8.16
N ASN A 131 15.16 -6.90 8.51
CA ASN A 131 16.40 -7.11 9.23
C ASN A 131 17.44 -7.73 8.29
N VAL A 132 18.64 -7.17 8.26
CA VAL A 132 19.74 -7.66 7.43
C VAL A 132 20.92 -8.01 8.32
N LYS A 133 21.43 -9.23 8.20
CA LYS A 133 22.63 -9.72 8.86
C LYS A 133 23.72 -9.97 7.81
N THR A 134 24.89 -9.37 8.01
CA THR A 134 26.05 -9.62 7.17
C THR A 134 26.67 -10.96 7.53
N ALA A 135 27.10 -11.71 6.52
CA ALA A 135 27.85 -12.94 6.73
C ALA A 135 29.25 -12.66 7.30
N VAL A 136 29.73 -13.63 8.08
CA VAL A 136 31.12 -13.78 8.50
C VAL A 136 31.59 -15.13 7.98
N VAL A 137 32.62 -15.11 7.13
CA VAL A 137 33.24 -16.30 6.55
C VAL A 137 34.50 -16.63 7.36
N VAL A 138 34.55 -17.84 7.92
CA VAL A 138 35.73 -18.37 8.64
C VAL A 138 36.11 -19.70 7.99
N GLY A 139 37.16 -19.68 7.17
CA GLY A 139 37.53 -20.83 6.34
C GLY A 139 36.48 -21.08 5.26
N ALA A 140 35.93 -22.30 5.21
CA ALA A 140 34.83 -22.68 4.31
C ALA A 140 33.43 -22.49 4.91
N THR A 141 33.34 -22.03 6.17
CA THR A 141 32.07 -21.90 6.87
C THR A 141 31.59 -20.46 6.83
N THR A 142 30.40 -20.26 6.25
CA THR A 142 29.67 -18.98 6.32
C THR A 142 28.71 -19.00 7.50
N SER A 143 28.70 -17.93 8.30
CA SER A 143 27.80 -17.77 9.43
C SER A 143 27.24 -16.34 9.49
N TRP A 144 26.10 -16.14 10.16
CA TRP A 144 25.47 -14.82 10.30
C TRP A 144 25.28 -14.46 11.79
N PRO A 145 26.38 -14.21 12.52
CA PRO A 145 26.30 -13.90 13.94
C PRO A 145 25.63 -12.53 14.22
N GLY A 146 25.11 -12.35 15.43
CA GLY A 146 24.56 -11.07 15.89
C GLY A 146 23.08 -10.82 15.55
N THR A 147 22.64 -9.59 15.82
CA THR A 147 21.23 -9.15 15.75
C THR A 147 20.82 -8.56 14.40
N GLY A 148 21.79 -8.18 13.55
CA GLY A 148 21.52 -7.52 12.26
C GLY A 148 21.06 -6.07 12.40
N ASN A 149 20.93 -5.37 11.28
CA ASN A 149 20.37 -4.03 11.21
C ASN A 149 18.89 -4.10 10.81
N THR A 150 18.00 -3.59 11.67
CA THR A 150 16.56 -3.56 11.41
C THR A 150 16.13 -2.18 10.94
N ARG A 151 15.43 -2.13 9.80
CA ARG A 151 14.77 -0.92 9.30
C ARG A 151 13.29 -1.16 9.03
N THR A 152 12.51 -0.10 9.13
CA THR A 152 11.12 -0.08 8.67
C THR A 152 11.09 0.15 7.16
N ILE A 153 10.43 -0.74 6.41
CA ILE A 153 10.15 -0.56 4.98
C ILE A 153 8.95 0.38 4.83
N GLY A 154 7.95 0.23 5.70
CA GLY A 154 6.79 1.10 5.71
C GLY A 154 5.78 0.74 6.79
N THR A 155 4.74 1.57 6.91
CA THR A 155 3.66 1.46 7.89
C THR A 155 2.30 1.35 7.21
N GLY A 156 1.25 1.17 8.00
CA GLY A 156 -0.13 1.07 7.53
C GLY A 156 -0.46 -0.28 6.87
N VAL A 157 0.37 -1.30 7.07
CA VAL A 157 0.11 -2.64 6.56
C VAL A 157 -1.04 -3.25 7.35
N ALA A 158 -2.14 -3.54 6.65
CA ALA A 158 -3.32 -4.14 7.23
C ALA A 158 -3.33 -5.65 7.00
N ASN A 159 -4.01 -6.38 7.88
CA ASN A 159 -4.29 -7.80 7.65
C ASN A 159 -5.22 -7.93 6.43
N GLY A 160 -4.76 -8.68 5.43
CA GLY A 160 -5.56 -9.11 4.28
C GLY A 160 -6.35 -10.38 4.60
N SER A 161 -7.27 -10.74 3.70
CA SER A 161 -7.86 -12.09 3.66
C SER A 161 -6.90 -13.12 3.04
N LEU A 162 -5.87 -12.64 2.34
CA LEU A 162 -4.81 -13.43 1.73
C LEU A 162 -3.49 -13.23 2.50
N PRO A 163 -2.63 -14.26 2.55
CA PRO A 163 -1.31 -14.17 3.17
C PRO A 163 -0.44 -13.13 2.45
N MET A 164 0.47 -12.46 3.16
CA MET A 164 1.35 -11.45 2.55
C MET A 164 2.38 -12.07 1.61
N PHE A 165 2.83 -13.28 1.91
CA PHE A 165 3.68 -14.10 1.04
C PHE A 165 2.97 -15.39 0.66
N THR A 166 3.00 -15.71 -0.62
CA THR A 166 2.57 -17.02 -1.16
C THR A 166 3.72 -17.58 -1.97
N TYR A 167 4.05 -18.85 -1.73
CA TYR A 167 5.21 -19.50 -2.33
C TYR A 167 4.77 -20.47 -3.43
N LEU A 168 5.42 -20.38 -4.59
CA LEU A 168 5.04 -21.09 -5.82
C LEU A 168 6.17 -21.97 -6.32
N ALA A 169 5.83 -23.19 -6.74
CA ALA A 169 6.77 -24.15 -7.30
C ALA A 169 7.02 -23.96 -8.80
N ALA A 170 8.05 -24.64 -9.30
CA ALA A 170 8.34 -24.71 -10.71
C ALA A 170 7.21 -25.37 -11.51
N GLY A 171 6.73 -24.67 -12.55
CA GLY A 171 5.60 -25.11 -13.38
C GLY A 171 4.22 -24.56 -12.93
N ASP A 172 4.12 -23.99 -11.73
CA ASP A 172 2.86 -23.51 -11.15
C ASP A 172 2.59 -22.01 -11.39
N ILE A 173 3.16 -21.47 -12.48
CA ILE A 173 2.97 -20.07 -12.89
C ILE A 173 1.54 -19.82 -13.41
N GLY A 174 0.74 -20.87 -13.58
CA GLY A 174 -0.69 -20.75 -13.90
C GLY A 174 -1.47 -20.05 -12.79
N VAL A 175 -2.23 -19.02 -13.17
CA VAL A 175 -3.31 -18.49 -12.35
C VAL A 175 -4.60 -19.21 -12.73
N ASP A 176 -5.45 -19.51 -11.76
CA ASP A 176 -6.82 -19.95 -12.02
C ASP A 176 -7.65 -18.78 -12.60
N ALA A 177 -8.92 -19.04 -12.87
CA ALA A 177 -9.84 -18.03 -13.44
C ALA A 177 -10.02 -16.79 -12.55
N ASP A 178 -9.70 -16.90 -11.25
CA ASP A 178 -9.82 -15.84 -10.25
C ASP A 178 -8.49 -15.13 -9.98
N GLY A 179 -7.41 -15.51 -10.67
CA GLY A 179 -6.08 -14.92 -10.50
C GLY A 179 -5.28 -15.53 -9.35
N VAL A 180 -5.75 -16.62 -8.74
CA VAL A 180 -5.10 -17.33 -7.63
C VAL A 180 -4.15 -18.38 -8.21
N ALA A 181 -2.95 -18.54 -7.63
CA ALA A 181 -2.02 -19.56 -8.09
C ALA A 181 -2.57 -20.98 -7.88
N VAL A 182 -2.49 -21.82 -8.91
CA VAL A 182 -3.22 -23.11 -9.00
C VAL A 182 -2.72 -24.16 -8.00
N THR A 183 -1.48 -24.06 -7.52
CA THR A 183 -0.93 -24.90 -6.45
C THR A 183 0.11 -24.11 -5.66
N SER A 184 -0.36 -23.41 -4.63
CA SER A 184 0.54 -22.89 -3.59
C SER A 184 1.26 -24.08 -2.94
N LEU A 185 2.57 -23.94 -2.70
CA LEU A 185 3.36 -24.92 -1.95
C LEU A 185 3.04 -24.91 -0.45
N ASP A 186 2.16 -24.01 -0.03
CA ASP A 186 1.92 -23.73 1.37
C ASP A 186 1.02 -24.80 1.99
N ASN A 187 1.26 -25.07 3.28
CA ASN A 187 0.32 -25.83 4.08
C ASN A 187 -0.98 -25.02 4.27
N VAL A 188 -1.98 -25.64 4.91
CA VAL A 188 -3.30 -24.99 5.19
C VAL A 188 -3.16 -23.67 5.96
N ASP A 189 -2.08 -23.49 6.72
CA ASP A 189 -1.75 -22.28 7.47
C ASP A 189 -0.93 -21.26 6.66
N GLY A 190 -0.58 -21.56 5.41
CA GLY A 190 0.25 -20.73 4.56
C GLY A 190 1.75 -20.86 4.82
N THR A 191 2.18 -21.79 5.69
CA THR A 191 3.60 -22.03 5.99
C THR A 191 4.16 -23.10 5.05
N LEU A 192 5.36 -22.88 4.52
CA LEU A 192 6.03 -23.85 3.67
C LEU A 192 6.79 -24.90 4.51
N ALA A 193 6.66 -26.19 4.16
CA ALA A 193 7.43 -27.24 4.81
C ALA A 193 8.92 -27.11 4.50
N SER A 194 9.80 -27.44 5.45
CA SER A 194 11.25 -27.27 5.30
C SER A 194 11.84 -28.02 4.09
N GLY A 195 11.27 -29.18 3.74
CA GLY A 195 11.68 -29.95 2.57
C GLY A 195 11.31 -29.32 1.23
N ALA A 196 10.36 -28.38 1.21
CA ALA A 196 9.88 -27.71 -0.01
C ALA A 196 10.51 -26.31 -0.21
N LEU A 197 11.37 -25.85 0.71
CA LEU A 197 12.04 -24.54 0.61
C LEU A 197 12.95 -24.43 -0.64
N GLY A 198 13.47 -25.55 -1.14
CA GLY A 198 14.27 -25.60 -2.36
C GLY A 198 13.43 -25.51 -3.64
N ASP A 199 12.14 -25.83 -3.57
CA ASP A 199 11.27 -25.91 -4.74
C ASP A 199 10.62 -24.56 -5.09
N VAL A 200 10.85 -23.51 -4.29
CA VAL A 200 10.26 -22.18 -4.48
C VAL A 200 10.88 -21.47 -5.68
N GLU A 201 10.17 -21.41 -6.80
CA GLU A 201 10.61 -20.69 -8.00
C GLU A 201 10.11 -19.22 -8.01
N ALA A 202 8.94 -18.97 -7.42
CA ALA A 202 8.39 -17.63 -7.33
C ALA A 202 7.72 -17.34 -5.99
N VAL A 203 7.74 -16.07 -5.60
CA VAL A 203 7.04 -15.55 -4.42
C VAL A 203 6.07 -14.48 -4.87
N GLU A 204 4.80 -14.66 -4.54
CA GLU A 204 3.78 -13.64 -4.70
C GLU A 204 3.63 -12.84 -3.41
N ILE A 205 3.64 -11.51 -3.56
CA ILE A 205 3.67 -10.57 -2.46
C ILE A 205 2.37 -9.79 -2.49
N TRP A 206 1.51 -10.02 -1.50
CA TRP A 206 0.24 -9.33 -1.30
C TRP A 206 0.37 -8.32 -0.17
N VAL A 207 0.39 -7.03 -0.50
CA VAL A 207 0.44 -5.96 0.50
C VAL A 207 -0.87 -5.20 0.50
N LYS A 208 -1.63 -5.34 1.59
CA LYS A 208 -2.77 -4.48 1.87
C LYS A 208 -2.31 -3.32 2.74
N VAL A 209 -2.48 -2.09 2.25
CA VAL A 209 -2.26 -0.87 3.02
C VAL A 209 -3.62 -0.26 3.34
N ALA A 210 -3.83 0.08 4.60
CA ALA A 210 -5.00 0.83 5.01
C ALA A 210 -4.59 1.84 6.08
N THR A 211 -4.39 3.09 5.68
CA THR A 211 -4.26 4.15 6.68
C THR A 211 -5.57 4.28 7.45
N LYS A 212 -5.49 4.46 8.78
CA LYS A 212 -6.66 4.58 9.65
C LYS A 212 -7.40 5.90 9.36
N SER A 213 -8.23 5.92 8.32
CA SER A 213 -9.28 6.93 8.16
C SER A 213 -10.42 6.59 9.12
N THR A 214 -10.87 7.58 9.90
CA THR A 214 -11.89 7.43 10.95
C THR A 214 -13.29 7.12 10.42
N THR A 215 -13.51 7.18 9.10
CA THR A 215 -14.88 7.15 8.55
C THR A 215 -15.11 6.01 7.55
N ARG A 216 -14.11 5.62 6.75
CA ARG A 216 -14.15 4.44 5.86
C ARG A 216 -12.74 3.94 5.56
N SER A 217 -12.34 2.81 6.13
CA SER A 217 -11.06 2.18 5.77
C SER A 217 -11.26 1.30 4.53
N ILE A 218 -11.12 1.89 3.35
CA ILE A 218 -10.99 1.13 2.10
C ILE A 218 -9.49 1.00 1.84
N GLY A 219 -8.91 -0.10 2.31
CA GLY A 219 -7.49 -0.38 2.08
C GLY A 219 -7.19 -0.65 0.60
N THR A 220 -6.00 -0.27 0.16
CA THR A 220 -5.46 -0.58 -1.16
C THR A 220 -4.65 -1.87 -1.08
N THR A 221 -4.90 -2.82 -1.98
CA THR A 221 -4.10 -4.04 -2.09
C THR A 221 -3.22 -3.96 -3.33
N ALA A 222 -1.92 -4.16 -3.16
CA ALA A 222 -0.96 -4.32 -4.24
C ALA A 222 -0.47 -5.77 -4.27
N VAL A 223 -0.34 -6.30 -5.47
CA VAL A 223 0.15 -7.66 -5.72
C VAL A 223 1.31 -7.59 -6.67
N THR A 224 2.38 -8.29 -6.36
CA THR A 224 3.50 -8.45 -7.28
C THR A 224 4.07 -9.86 -7.17
N ARG A 225 4.43 -10.45 -8.30
CA ARG A 225 5.06 -11.77 -8.37
C ARG A 225 6.54 -11.60 -8.67
N VAL A 226 7.37 -12.34 -7.93
CA VAL A 226 8.82 -12.31 -8.07
C VAL A 226 9.29 -13.71 -8.41
N THR A 227 9.69 -13.92 -9.65
CA THR A 227 10.44 -15.11 -10.06
C THR A 227 11.88 -14.98 -9.60
N LEU A 228 12.41 -16.03 -9.00
CA LEU A 228 13.78 -16.10 -8.52
C LEU A 228 14.68 -16.48 -9.69
N LEU A 229 15.72 -15.69 -9.93
CA LEU A 229 16.58 -15.84 -11.11
C LEU A 229 17.81 -16.74 -10.86
N ASN A 230 18.09 -17.07 -9.59
CA ASN A 230 19.34 -17.68 -9.15
C ASN A 230 19.16 -19.07 -8.52
N GLN A 231 18.23 -19.87 -9.05
CA GLN A 231 18.20 -21.30 -8.77
C GLN A 231 19.18 -22.05 -9.67
#